data_AF-A0A534Q0F2-F1
#
_entry.id   AF-A0A534Q0F2-F1
#
_cell.length_a   1.000
_cell.length_b   1.000
_cell.length_c   1.000
_cell.angle_alpha   90.00
_cell.angle_beta   90.00
_cell.angle_gamma   90.00
#
_symmetry.space_group_name_H-M   'P 1'
#
loop_
_entity.id
_entity.type
_entity.pdbx_description
1 polymer ?
#
loop_
_entity_poly.entity_id
_entity_poly.type
_entity_poly.pdbx_seq_one_letter_code
_entity_poly.pdbx_strand_id
1 'polypeptide(L)'
;MPRPSQLDTFINQFASVIATRVEAILAKSTRGARGRPTGGAGKKRSFPCPYPGCKNPGNGPRNRWFCEKHQTLPVREQKRILAERAKSGGAALTVRRRGPSPMKGRRLDLHCRVEGCKNMSRGPRFGFICDDHRKKLSAKDQQAARDKWKAAHAKKAA
;
A
#
# COMPACT_ATOMS: atom_id res chain seq x y z
N MET A 1 24.52 36.64 45.43
CA MET A 1 23.98 35.60 44.54
C MET A 1 24.83 34.33 44.70
N PRO A 2 24.32 33.24 45.28
CA PRO A 2 25.08 32.01 45.38
C PRO A 2 25.35 31.44 43.98
N ARG A 3 26.62 31.09 43.71
CA ARG A 3 27.02 30.46 42.44
C ARG A 3 26.40 29.05 42.39
N PRO A 4 25.77 28.65 41.27
CA PRO A 4 25.24 27.30 41.16
C PRO A 4 26.37 26.30 41.39
N SER A 5 26.11 25.30 42.23
CA SER A 5 27.10 24.27 42.50
C SER A 5 27.41 23.51 41.20
N GLN A 6 28.56 22.84 41.15
CA GLN A 6 28.90 22.00 40.00
C GLN A 6 27.84 20.91 39.76
N LEU A 7 27.18 20.45 40.83
CA LEU A 7 26.05 19.51 40.76
C LEU A 7 24.83 20.16 40.12
N ASP A 8 24.49 21.41 40.46
CA ASP A 8 23.36 22.11 39.84
C ASP A 8 23.59 22.32 38.34
N THR A 9 24.83 22.61 37.96
CA THR A 9 25.20 22.77 36.54
C THR A 9 25.05 21.44 35.79
N PHE A 10 25.49 20.35 36.40
CA PHE A 10 25.37 19.00 35.84
C PHE A 10 23.91 18.54 35.73
N ILE A 11 23.09 18.78 36.76
CA ILE A 11 21.66 18.45 36.77
C ILE A 11 20.94 19.20 35.64
N ASN A 12 21.24 20.48 35.45
CA ASN A 12 20.64 21.29 34.39
C ASN A 12 21.05 20.82 32.98
N GLN A 13 22.34 20.45 32.80
CA GLN A 13 22.81 19.85 31.55
C GLN A 13 22.10 18.53 31.27
N PHE A 14 21.94 17.67 32.27
CA PHE A 14 21.29 16.37 32.12
C PHE A 14 19.79 16.52 31.80
N ALA A 15 19.10 17.44 32.48
CA ALA A 15 17.69 17.75 32.21
C ALA A 15 17.47 18.20 30.76
N SER A 16 18.37 19.03 30.21
CA SER A 16 18.29 19.48 28.82
C SER A 16 18.45 18.35 27.79
N VAL A 17 19.32 17.37 28.08
CA VAL A 17 19.53 16.18 27.22
C VAL A 17 18.35 15.22 27.28
N ILE A 18 17.72 15.07 28.44
CA ILE A 18 16.49 14.28 28.57
C ILE A 18 15.34 14.95 27.81
N ALA A 19 15.16 16.26 27.97
CA ALA A 19 14.10 17.01 27.30
C ALA A 19 14.18 16.86 25.77
N THR A 20 15.37 17.04 25.20
CA THR A 20 15.60 16.87 23.75
C THR A 20 15.37 15.44 23.27
N ARG A 21 15.74 14.43 24.05
CA ARG A 21 15.42 13.02 23.71
C ARG A 21 13.94 12.71 23.79
N VAL A 22 13.24 13.21 24.81
CA VAL A 22 11.79 13.01 24.97
C VAL A 22 11.03 13.69 23.83
N GLU A 23 11.41 14.91 23.44
CA GLU A 23 10.86 15.59 22.26
C GLU A 23 11.12 14.82 20.97
N ALA A 24 12.33 14.29 20.78
CA ALA A 24 12.66 13.47 19.60
C ALA A 24 11.85 12.17 19.55
N ILE A 25 11.60 11.53 20.70
CA ILE A 25 10.77 10.32 20.80
C ILE A 25 9.29 10.65 20.54
N LEU A 26 8.77 11.74 21.09
CA LEU A 26 7.41 12.23 20.84
C LEU A 26 7.20 12.63 19.37
N ALA A 27 8.18 13.31 18.76
CA ALA A 27 8.18 13.65 17.34
C ALA A 27 8.28 12.42 16.42
N LYS A 28 8.78 11.29 16.93
CA LYS A 28 8.86 10.01 16.20
C LYS A 28 7.60 9.16 16.40
N SER A 29 7.00 9.22 17.59
CA SER A 29 5.69 8.66 17.93
C SER A 29 4.56 9.26 17.08
N THR A 30 4.53 10.59 16.95
CA THR A 30 3.57 11.31 16.09
C THR A 30 3.79 11.06 14.58
N ARG A 31 5.02 10.70 14.17
CA ARG A 31 5.31 10.25 12.80
C ARG A 31 4.90 8.79 12.54
N GLY A 32 4.79 7.96 13.58
CA GLY A 32 4.25 6.59 13.52
C GLY A 32 2.73 6.51 13.56
N ALA A 33 2.06 7.52 14.12
CA ALA A 33 0.59 7.60 14.23
C ALA A 33 -0.11 8.14 12.97
N ARG A 34 0.61 8.37 11.86
CA ARG A 34 -0.05 8.37 10.54
C ARG A 34 -0.30 6.93 10.15
N GLY A 35 -1.33 6.36 10.79
CA GLY A 35 -1.96 5.14 10.34
C GLY A 35 -2.11 5.22 8.83
N ARG A 36 -1.35 4.38 8.12
CA ARG A 36 -1.61 4.04 6.73
C ARG A 36 -3.10 3.74 6.70
N PRO A 37 -3.95 4.46 5.95
CA PRO A 37 -5.34 4.07 5.85
C PRO A 37 -5.32 2.72 5.15
N THR A 38 -5.39 1.67 5.97
CA THR A 38 -5.76 0.32 5.59
C THR A 38 -7.00 0.49 4.74
N GLY A 39 -6.95 -0.07 3.53
CA GLY A 39 -7.99 0.08 2.53
C GLY A 39 -9.31 -0.40 3.11
N GLY A 40 -10.09 0.52 3.67
CA GLY A 40 -11.49 0.32 3.98
C GLY A 40 -12.20 0.14 2.67
N ALA A 41 -12.46 -1.11 2.32
CA ALA A 41 -13.50 -1.46 1.37
C ALA A 41 -14.80 -0.77 1.83
N GLY A 42 -15.48 -0.06 0.93
CA GLY A 42 -16.90 0.26 1.09
C GLY A 42 -17.27 1.73 1.31
N LYS A 43 -16.54 2.55 2.08
CA LYS A 43 -16.87 3.99 2.18
C LYS A 43 -16.22 4.75 1.02
N LYS A 44 -17.00 5.02 -0.04
CA LYS A 44 -16.65 6.02 -1.04
C LYS A 44 -16.37 7.31 -0.28
N ARG A 45 -15.10 7.67 -0.09
CA ARG A 45 -14.75 9.03 0.33
C ARG A 45 -15.32 9.93 -0.76
N SER A 46 -16.43 10.59 -0.48
CA SER A 46 -17.05 11.54 -1.41
C SER A 46 -16.14 12.75 -1.48
N PHE A 47 -15.14 12.69 -2.36
CA PHE A 47 -14.31 13.85 -2.63
C PHE A 47 -15.18 14.90 -3.33
N PRO A 48 -15.16 16.17 -2.88
CA PRO A 48 -15.97 17.21 -3.51
C PRO A 48 -15.49 17.44 -4.94
N CYS A 49 -16.45 17.72 -5.82
CA CYS A 49 -16.21 18.06 -7.22
C CYS A 49 -15.11 19.15 -7.31
N PRO A 50 -14.09 19.00 -8.18
CA PRO A 50 -13.05 20.00 -8.39
C PRO A 50 -13.54 21.34 -8.94
N TYR A 51 -14.75 21.40 -9.50
CA TYR A 51 -15.27 22.61 -10.11
C TYR A 51 -15.43 23.73 -9.07
N PRO A 52 -14.95 24.96 -9.34
CA PRO A 52 -15.02 26.07 -8.40
C PRO A 52 -16.46 26.35 -7.97
N GLY A 53 -16.69 26.43 -6.66
CA GLY A 53 -18.03 26.64 -6.09
C GLY A 53 -18.98 25.44 -6.10
N CYS A 54 -18.57 24.28 -6.64
CA CYS A 54 -19.42 23.08 -6.67
C CYS A 54 -19.36 22.32 -5.35
N LYS A 55 -20.52 22.13 -4.71
CA LYS A 55 -20.66 21.36 -3.46
C LYS A 55 -21.03 19.88 -3.67
N ASN A 56 -21.27 19.48 -4.92
CA ASN A 56 -21.68 18.11 -5.24
C ASN A 56 -20.53 17.11 -5.05
N PRO A 57 -20.84 15.87 -4.67
CA PRO A 57 -19.83 14.81 -4.60
C PRO A 57 -19.29 14.48 -5.99
N GLY A 58 -18.00 14.20 -6.07
CA GLY A 58 -17.31 13.80 -7.29
C GLY A 58 -17.47 12.32 -7.62
N ASN A 59 -17.48 11.97 -8.92
CA ASN A 59 -17.68 10.60 -9.41
C ASN A 59 -16.40 9.72 -9.41
N GLY A 60 -15.51 9.92 -8.44
CA GLY A 60 -14.31 9.10 -8.26
C GLY A 60 -13.21 9.30 -9.33
N PRO A 61 -12.12 8.52 -9.26
CA PRO A 61 -10.94 8.74 -10.10
C PRO A 61 -11.16 8.55 -11.59
N ARG A 62 -12.03 7.61 -11.98
CA ARG A 62 -12.31 7.31 -13.40
C ARG A 62 -12.92 8.52 -14.10
N ASN A 63 -13.76 9.27 -13.39
CA ASN A 63 -14.44 10.45 -13.90
C ASN A 63 -13.72 11.74 -13.48
N ARG A 64 -12.41 11.65 -13.19
CA ARG A 64 -11.56 12.79 -12.80
C ARG A 64 -12.13 13.59 -11.63
N TRP A 65 -12.93 12.94 -10.79
CA TRP A 65 -13.58 13.49 -9.61
C TRP A 65 -14.64 14.56 -9.87
N PHE A 66 -15.01 14.84 -11.12
CA PHE A 66 -16.14 15.73 -11.41
C PHE A 66 -17.46 15.03 -11.10
N CYS A 67 -18.47 15.80 -10.70
CA CYS A 67 -19.85 15.31 -10.63
C CYS A 67 -20.43 15.17 -12.05
N GLU A 68 -21.59 14.53 -12.20
CA GLU A 68 -22.22 14.28 -13.50
C GLU A 68 -22.44 15.55 -14.33
N LYS A 69 -22.84 16.66 -13.68
CA LYS A 69 -23.04 17.96 -14.34
C LYS A 69 -21.76 18.58 -14.91
N HIS A 70 -20.61 18.32 -14.29
CA HIS A 70 -19.32 18.92 -14.69
C HIS A 70 -18.41 17.94 -15.44
N GLN A 71 -18.81 16.67 -15.53
CA GLN A 71 -18.11 15.67 -16.33
C GLN A 71 -18.28 15.93 -17.84
N THR A 72 -19.35 16.63 -18.22
CA THR A 72 -19.64 17.06 -19.60
C THR A 72 -18.76 18.21 -20.09
N LEU A 73 -18.05 18.90 -19.19
CA LEU A 73 -17.11 19.97 -19.58
C LEU A 73 -16.03 19.42 -20.51
N PRO A 74 -15.51 20.21 -21.46
CA PRO A 74 -14.45 19.76 -22.34
C PRO A 74 -13.21 19.32 -21.55
N VAL A 75 -12.55 18.25 -22.01
CA VAL A 75 -11.39 17.65 -21.32
C VAL A 75 -10.29 18.65 -21.01
N ARG A 76 -10.09 19.67 -21.86
CA ARG A 76 -9.12 20.76 -21.65
C ARG A 76 -9.46 21.59 -20.41
N GLU A 77 -10.73 21.92 -20.25
CA GLU A 77 -11.24 22.70 -19.12
C GLU A 77 -11.15 21.92 -17.81
N GLN A 78 -11.54 20.64 -17.84
CA GLN A 78 -11.37 19.74 -16.70
C GLN A 78 -9.91 19.66 -16.23
N LYS A 79 -8.94 19.61 -17.15
CA LYS A 79 -7.51 19.61 -16.84
C LYS A 79 -7.06 20.94 -16.23
N ARG A 80 -7.56 22.08 -16.73
CA ARG A 80 -7.28 23.42 -16.18
C ARG A 80 -7.71 23.51 -14.72
N ILE A 81 -8.95 23.13 -14.44
CA ILE A 81 -9.54 23.14 -13.08
C ILE A 81 -8.75 22.23 -12.13
N LEU A 82 -8.40 21.02 -12.57
CA LEU A 82 -7.60 20.09 -11.76
C LEU A 82 -6.19 20.64 -11.48
N ALA A 83 -5.56 21.29 -12.45
CA ALA A 83 -4.24 21.89 -12.29
C ALA A 83 -4.28 23.09 -11.32
N GLU A 84 -5.30 23.93 -11.41
CA GLU A 84 -5.52 25.05 -10.50
C GLU A 84 -5.77 24.57 -9.06
N ARG A 85 -6.62 23.56 -8.89
CA ARG A 85 -6.87 22.92 -7.58
C ARG A 85 -5.62 22.28 -6.98
N ALA A 86 -4.75 21.70 -7.82
CA ALA A 86 -3.48 21.14 -7.37
C ALA A 86 -2.50 22.23 -6.91
N LYS A 87 -2.55 23.43 -7.49
CA LYS A 87 -1.76 24.59 -7.06
C LYS A 87 -2.25 25.16 -5.73
N SER A 88 -3.56 25.18 -5.48
CA SER A 88 -4.16 25.72 -4.25
C SER A 88 -4.06 24.80 -3.02
N GLY A 89 -3.14 23.83 -3.02
CA GLY A 89 -2.93 22.91 -1.90
C GLY A 89 -4.06 21.88 -1.71
N GLY A 90 -5.03 21.82 -2.62
CA GLY A 90 -6.00 20.74 -2.65
C GLY A 90 -5.26 19.42 -2.84
N ALA A 91 -5.25 18.58 -1.81
CA ALA A 91 -4.58 17.27 -1.83
C ALA A 91 -4.88 16.59 -3.17
N ALA A 92 -3.85 16.49 -4.01
CA ALA A 92 -4.01 16.02 -5.37
C ALA A 92 -4.82 14.74 -5.32
N LEU A 93 -6.00 14.75 -5.94
CA LEU A 93 -6.85 13.57 -6.11
C LEU A 93 -6.20 12.60 -7.11
N THR A 94 -4.88 12.53 -7.10
CA THR A 94 -4.13 11.56 -7.82
C THR A 94 -4.33 10.26 -7.07
N VAL A 95 -5.01 9.32 -7.73
CA VAL A 95 -4.76 7.92 -7.45
C VAL A 95 -3.26 7.77 -7.65
N ARG A 96 -2.50 7.69 -6.56
CA ARG A 96 -1.11 7.27 -6.61
C ARG A 96 -1.12 6.02 -7.47
N ARG A 97 -0.55 6.10 -8.68
CA ARG A 97 -0.37 4.92 -9.53
C ARG A 97 0.33 3.93 -8.61
N ARG A 98 -0.36 2.84 -8.28
CA ARG A 98 0.24 1.76 -7.51
C ARG A 98 1.51 1.44 -8.29
N GLY A 99 2.67 1.67 -7.67
CA GLY A 99 3.96 1.48 -8.34
C GLY A 99 3.99 0.10 -9.01
N PRO A 100 4.81 -0.10 -10.05
CA PRO A 100 4.92 -1.42 -10.65
C PRO A 100 5.12 -2.43 -9.52
N SER A 101 4.23 -3.43 -9.47
CA SER A 101 4.34 -4.47 -8.45
C SER A 101 5.77 -4.99 -8.45
N PRO A 102 6.40 -5.23 -7.30
CA PRO A 102 7.73 -5.84 -7.27
C PRO A 102 7.77 -7.20 -8.00
N MET A 103 6.62 -7.79 -8.34
CA MET A 103 6.48 -9.00 -9.17
C MET A 103 6.27 -8.74 -10.67
N LYS A 104 6.18 -7.49 -11.13
CA LYS A 104 5.96 -7.18 -12.55
C LYS A 104 7.19 -7.62 -13.36
N GLY A 105 7.02 -8.64 -14.21
CA GLY A 105 8.08 -9.19 -15.06
C GLY A 105 8.81 -10.40 -14.49
N ARG A 106 8.56 -10.82 -13.24
CA ARG A 106 9.08 -12.10 -12.76
C ARG A 106 8.28 -13.23 -13.40
N ARG A 107 8.95 -14.09 -14.18
CA ARG A 107 8.33 -15.32 -14.67
C ARG A 107 8.11 -16.22 -13.46
N LEU A 108 6.85 -16.51 -13.13
CA LEU A 108 6.54 -17.51 -12.13
C LEU A 108 6.97 -18.87 -12.66
N ASP A 109 7.56 -19.68 -11.78
CA ASP A 109 7.74 -21.10 -12.07
C ASP A 109 6.35 -21.76 -12.14
N LEU A 110 6.00 -22.23 -13.34
CA LEU A 110 4.73 -22.87 -13.62
C LEU A 110 4.82 -24.39 -13.56
N HIS A 111 5.94 -25.01 -13.18
CA HIS A 111 6.06 -26.47 -13.13
C HIS A 111 5.08 -27.11 -12.14
N CYS A 112 4.68 -28.34 -12.45
CA CYS A 112 3.85 -29.13 -11.55
C CYS A 112 4.62 -29.46 -10.27
N ARG A 113 3.96 -29.31 -9.11
CA ARG A 113 4.54 -29.58 -7.79
C ARG A 113 4.52 -31.04 -7.35
N VAL A 114 3.97 -31.93 -8.17
CA VAL A 114 3.99 -33.38 -7.89
C VAL A 114 5.41 -33.89 -8.11
N GLU A 115 5.90 -34.72 -7.18
CA GLU A 115 7.26 -35.27 -7.23
C GLU A 115 7.50 -36.00 -8.56
N GLY A 116 8.60 -35.67 -9.24
CA GLY A 116 8.97 -36.26 -10.53
C GLY A 116 8.18 -35.76 -11.75
N CYS A 117 7.22 -34.84 -11.60
CA CYS A 117 6.45 -34.33 -12.72
C CYS A 117 7.18 -33.21 -13.47
N LYS A 118 7.34 -33.36 -14.78
CA LYS A 118 7.93 -32.33 -15.66
C LYS A 118 6.88 -31.47 -16.38
N ASN A 119 5.59 -31.77 -16.22
CA ASN A 119 4.52 -31.04 -16.90
C ASN A 119 4.33 -29.64 -16.30
N MET A 120 3.88 -28.72 -17.13
CA MET A 120 3.49 -27.38 -16.68
C MET A 120 2.09 -27.39 -16.07
N SER A 121 1.92 -26.59 -15.03
CA SER A 121 0.63 -26.26 -14.43
C SER A 121 0.04 -25.01 -15.09
N ARG A 122 -1.27 -24.84 -14.90
CA ARG A 122 -1.99 -23.61 -15.29
C ARG A 122 -1.75 -22.43 -14.34
N GLY A 123 -0.81 -22.57 -13.40
CA GLY A 123 -0.36 -21.52 -12.50
C GLY A 123 -1.05 -21.48 -11.13
N PRO A 124 -0.93 -20.35 -10.40
CA PRO A 124 -1.26 -20.27 -8.98
C PRO A 124 -2.72 -20.59 -8.63
N ARG A 125 -3.66 -20.26 -9.53
CA ARG A 125 -5.09 -20.53 -9.33
C ARG A 125 -5.41 -22.01 -9.33
N PHE A 126 -4.52 -22.85 -9.87
CA PHE A 126 -4.66 -24.30 -9.98
C PHE A 126 -3.74 -25.04 -9.02
N GLY A 127 -3.20 -24.34 -8.01
CA GLY A 127 -2.33 -24.94 -7.01
C GLY A 127 -0.99 -25.45 -7.56
N PHE A 128 -0.61 -25.04 -8.77
CA PHE A 128 0.56 -25.52 -9.50
C PHE A 128 0.56 -27.04 -9.75
N ILE A 129 -0.60 -27.59 -10.11
CA ILE A 129 -0.76 -28.99 -10.50
C ILE A 129 -1.18 -29.03 -11.99
N CYS A 130 -0.57 -29.93 -12.77
CA CYS A 130 -0.94 -30.14 -14.18
C CYS A 130 -2.33 -30.78 -14.28
N ASP A 131 -2.97 -30.66 -15.44
CA ASP A 131 -4.34 -31.17 -15.63
C ASP A 131 -4.43 -32.71 -15.47
N ASP A 132 -3.36 -33.44 -15.80
CA ASP A 132 -3.31 -34.91 -15.61
C ASP A 132 -3.36 -35.31 -14.14
N HIS A 133 -2.53 -34.69 -13.31
CA HIS A 133 -2.53 -34.95 -11.87
C HIS A 133 -3.76 -34.42 -11.18
N ARG A 134 -4.39 -33.37 -11.71
CA ARG A 134 -5.65 -32.86 -11.17
C ARG A 134 -6.80 -33.84 -11.37
N LYS A 135 -6.79 -34.61 -12.45
CA LYS A 135 -7.78 -35.66 -12.74
C LYS A 135 -7.47 -36.98 -12.02
N LYS A 136 -6.19 -37.33 -11.89
CA LYS A 136 -5.75 -38.63 -11.34
C LYS A 136 -5.57 -38.64 -9.82
N LEU A 137 -5.11 -37.53 -9.22
CA LEU A 137 -4.86 -37.46 -7.77
C LEU A 137 -6.06 -36.90 -7.03
N SER A 138 -6.30 -37.45 -5.84
CA SER A 138 -7.28 -36.90 -4.91
C SER A 138 -6.89 -35.49 -4.44
N ALA A 139 -7.85 -34.71 -3.95
CA ALA A 139 -7.58 -33.38 -3.41
C ALA A 139 -6.58 -33.39 -2.24
N LYS A 140 -6.53 -34.49 -1.47
CA LYS A 140 -5.58 -34.68 -0.37
C LYS A 140 -4.15 -34.88 -0.88
N ASP A 141 -3.96 -35.71 -1.89
CA ASP A 141 -2.64 -35.96 -2.48
C ASP A 141 -2.10 -34.72 -3.20
N GLN A 142 -3.01 -33.97 -3.85
CA GLN A 142 -2.71 -32.66 -4.42
C GLN A 142 -2.22 -31.66 -3.36
N GLN A 143 -2.80 -31.67 -2.16
CA GLN A 143 -2.37 -30.82 -1.05
C GLN A 143 -1.00 -31.27 -0.51
N ALA A 144 -0.81 -32.58 -0.31
CA ALA A 144 0.46 -33.14 0.13
C ALA A 144 1.62 -32.75 -0.82
N ALA A 145 1.42 -32.85 -2.14
CA ALA A 145 2.40 -32.41 -3.13
C ALA A 145 2.75 -30.91 -3.00
N ARG A 146 1.75 -30.05 -2.76
CA ARG A 146 1.98 -28.61 -2.53
C ARG A 146 2.77 -28.35 -1.26
N ASP A 147 2.47 -29.07 -0.19
CA ASP A 147 3.09 -28.84 1.11
C ASP A 147 4.53 -29.37 1.13
N LYS A 148 4.80 -30.51 0.50
CA LYS A 148 6.17 -30.98 0.27
C LYS A 148 7.00 -29.98 -0.53
N TRP A 149 6.46 -29.46 -1.63
CA TRP A 149 7.14 -28.43 -2.42
C TRP A 149 7.40 -27.15 -1.62
N LYS A 150 6.40 -26.68 -0.85
CA LYS A 150 6.57 -25.53 0.05
C LYS A 150 7.65 -25.79 1.10
N ALA A 151 7.68 -26.97 1.72
CA ALA A 151 8.69 -27.34 2.71
C ALA A 151 10.10 -27.36 2.12
N ALA A 152 10.27 -27.91 0.92
CA ALA A 152 11.55 -27.91 0.20
C ALA A 152 12.04 -26.50 -0.16
N HIS A 153 11.12 -25.60 -0.52
CA HIS A 153 11.45 -24.24 -0.96
C HIS A 153 11.40 -23.18 0.14
N ALA A 154 10.86 -23.48 1.33
CA ALA A 154 10.85 -22.57 2.48
C ALA A 154 12.29 -22.25 2.96
N LYS A 155 13.21 -23.21 2.86
CA LYS A 155 14.62 -23.06 3.26
C LYS A 155 15.46 -22.18 2.30
N LYS A 156 14.96 -21.87 1.09
CA LYS A 156 15.65 -21.00 0.11
C LYS A 156 15.26 -19.53 0.22
N ALA A 157 14.30 -19.19 1.08
CA ALA A 157 13.76 -17.85 1.23
C ALA A 157 14.09 -17.19 2.59
N ALA A 158 14.81 -17.91 3.47
CA ALA A 158 15.42 -17.39 4.69
C ALA A 158 16.90 -17.06 4.41
#